data_AF-A0A920SM06-F1
#
_entry.id   AF-A0A920SM06-F1
#
_cell.length_a   1.000
_cell.length_b   1.000
_cell.length_c   1.000
_cell.angle_alpha   90.00
_cell.angle_beta   90.00
_cell.angle_gamma   90.00
#
_symmetry.space_group_name_H-M   'P 1'
#
loop_
_entity.id
_entity.type
_entity.pdbx_description
1 polymer ?
#
loop_
_entity_poly.entity_id
_entity_poly.type
_entity_poly.pdbx_seq_one_letter_code
_entity_poly.pdbx_strand_id
1 'polypeptide(L)'
;MLTALYLSEFLLSYFFLPRSGDLFFPSTTFALPKVNDEVLSDVAVSASAVGWYAFVVFAAASVGQLVVGFLVDRWSLKWVFLAVAAFQGAFFLGDDWLKWFLALSVAVAFMLVVFGQIPINDVLLGRVTRSEWRSRVFAARYLITFSVSATAVPMIAWVHAGWGFDLCFRCWPSLLP
;
A
#
# COMPACT_ATOMS: atom_id res chain seq x y z
N MET A 1 13.29 16.77 1.38
CA MET A 1 13.26 16.83 -0.10
C MET A 1 13.72 15.51 -0.72
N LEU A 2 14.94 15.03 -0.43
CA LEU A 2 15.41 13.70 -0.87
C LEU A 2 14.51 12.54 -0.39
N THR A 3 14.09 12.52 0.88
CA THR A 3 13.23 11.47 1.46
C THR A 3 11.83 11.40 0.85
N ALA A 4 11.29 12.53 0.37
CA ALA A 4 10.01 12.62 -0.33
C ALA A 4 10.06 11.93 -1.69
N LEU A 5 11.16 12.18 -2.41
CA LEU A 5 11.50 11.57 -3.69
C LEU A 5 11.74 10.08 -3.53
N TYR A 6 12.50 9.63 -2.52
CA TYR A 6 12.68 8.18 -2.28
C TYR A 6 11.38 7.47 -1.91
N LEU A 7 10.46 8.14 -1.22
CA LEU A 7 9.17 7.59 -0.85
C LEU A 7 8.24 7.45 -2.07
N SER A 8 8.12 8.50 -2.89
CA SER A 8 7.36 8.45 -4.13
C SER A 8 7.97 7.44 -5.11
N GLU A 9 9.29 7.33 -5.16
CA GLU A 9 10.01 6.38 -6.00
C GLU A 9 9.98 4.92 -5.48
N PHE A 10 9.97 4.70 -4.16
CA PHE A 10 9.72 3.40 -3.54
C PHE A 10 8.29 2.93 -3.79
N LEU A 11 7.31 3.83 -3.66
CA LEU A 11 5.91 3.55 -3.97
C LEU A 11 5.70 3.35 -5.48
N LEU A 12 6.43 4.06 -6.35
CA LEU A 12 6.43 3.90 -7.82
C LEU A 12 7.10 2.59 -8.26
N SER A 13 8.27 2.23 -7.74
CA SER A 13 8.92 0.95 -8.04
C SER A 13 8.06 -0.24 -7.61
N TYR A 14 7.40 -0.12 -6.46
CA TYR A 14 6.40 -1.09 -6.04
C TYR A 14 5.11 -1.05 -6.89
N PHE A 15 4.78 0.09 -7.52
CA PHE A 15 3.68 0.20 -8.50
C PHE A 15 3.97 -0.57 -9.79
N PHE A 16 5.24 -0.66 -10.21
CA PHE A 16 5.67 -1.36 -11.43
C PHE A 16 5.94 -2.86 -11.24
N LEU A 17 6.19 -3.32 -10.01
CA LEU A 17 6.57 -4.71 -9.70
C LEU A 17 5.43 -5.74 -9.73
N PRO A 18 4.14 -5.37 -9.57
CA PRO A 18 3.05 -6.29 -9.83
C PRO A 18 2.16 -5.80 -10.97
N ARG A 19 2.15 -6.58 -12.06
CA ARG A 19 1.20 -6.46 -13.18
C ARG A 19 -0.26 -6.77 -12.77
N SER A 20 -0.55 -6.85 -11.48
CA SER A 20 -1.82 -7.22 -10.84
C SER A 20 -2.04 -6.32 -9.63
N GLY A 21 -3.12 -5.52 -9.63
CA GLY A 21 -3.48 -4.60 -8.53
C GLY A 21 -3.69 -5.24 -7.15
N ASP A 22 -3.57 -6.57 -7.04
CA ASP A 22 -3.66 -7.36 -5.82
C ASP A 22 -2.44 -7.23 -4.89
N LEU A 23 -1.27 -6.88 -5.43
CA LEU A 23 -0.04 -6.69 -4.64
C LEU A 23 0.19 -5.24 -4.23
N PHE A 24 -0.61 -4.29 -4.71
CA PHE A 24 -0.48 -2.89 -4.34
C PHE A 24 -0.88 -2.60 -2.89
N PHE A 25 -2.01 -3.17 -2.45
CA PHE A 25 -2.51 -3.07 -1.08
C PHE A 25 -1.53 -3.60 -0.01
N PRO A 26 -1.07 -4.87 -0.05
CA PRO A 26 -0.23 -5.41 1.01
C PRO A 26 1.09 -4.64 1.12
N SER A 27 1.58 -4.11 0.02
CA SER A 27 2.93 -3.54 -0.03
C SER A 27 3.01 -2.11 0.46
N THR A 28 2.00 -1.30 0.14
CA THR A 28 1.82 0.00 0.80
C THR A 28 1.58 -0.19 2.29
N THR A 29 0.83 -1.24 2.69
CA THR A 29 0.57 -1.58 4.10
C THR A 29 1.86 -1.94 4.85
N PHE A 30 2.77 -2.71 4.23
CA PHE A 30 4.07 -3.04 4.85
C PHE A 30 5.04 -1.87 4.86
N ALA A 31 4.97 -0.98 3.87
CA ALA A 31 5.81 0.21 3.80
C ALA A 31 5.45 1.24 4.88
N LEU A 32 4.15 1.44 5.13
CA LEU A 32 3.64 2.56 5.92
C LEU A 32 4.29 2.75 7.30
N PRO A 33 4.52 1.71 8.13
CA PRO A 33 5.20 1.89 9.41
C PRO A 33 6.59 2.50 9.25
N LYS A 34 7.35 2.09 8.23
CA LYS A 34 8.68 2.65 7.98
C LYS A 34 8.62 4.09 7.48
N VAL A 35 7.64 4.40 6.63
CA VAL A 35 7.38 5.78 6.18
C VAL A 35 7.06 6.68 7.37
N ASN A 36 6.19 6.21 8.27
CA ASN A 36 5.86 6.92 9.49
C ASN A 36 7.11 7.11 10.35
N ASP A 37 7.91 6.08 10.60
CA ASP A 37 9.18 6.18 11.35
C ASP A 37 10.11 7.29 10.81
N GLU A 38 10.23 7.42 9.49
CA GLU A 38 11.10 8.43 8.86
C GLU A 38 10.49 9.84 8.86
N VAL A 39 9.24 9.97 8.39
CA VAL A 39 8.55 11.27 8.24
C VAL A 39 8.16 11.85 9.60
N LEU A 40 7.84 10.97 10.54
CA LEU A 40 7.41 11.31 11.88
C LEU A 40 8.56 11.24 12.89
N SER A 41 9.83 11.19 12.46
CA SER A 41 11.00 10.97 13.33
C SER A 41 11.07 11.89 14.56
N ASP A 42 10.58 13.12 14.48
CA ASP A 42 10.56 14.06 15.62
C ASP A 42 9.57 13.70 16.76
N VAL A 43 8.53 12.89 16.51
CA VAL A 43 7.56 12.47 17.56
C VAL A 43 7.34 10.94 17.59
N ALA A 44 7.78 10.20 16.57
CA ALA A 44 7.85 8.74 16.54
C ALA A 44 9.07 8.24 17.33
N VAL A 45 9.13 8.60 18.61
CA VAL A 45 10.27 8.34 19.51
C VAL A 45 10.48 6.86 19.86
N SER A 46 9.62 5.95 19.40
CA SER A 46 9.73 4.52 19.66
C SER A 46 9.01 3.67 18.60
N ALA A 47 9.42 2.41 18.44
CA ALA A 47 8.75 1.43 17.59
C ALA A 47 7.26 1.24 17.96
N SER A 48 6.92 1.36 19.25
CA SER A 48 5.54 1.29 19.72
C SER A 48 4.71 2.48 19.23
N ALA A 49 5.28 3.69 19.19
CA ALA A 49 4.60 4.88 18.66
C ALA A 49 4.34 4.75 17.16
N VAL A 50 5.34 4.27 16.40
CA VAL A 50 5.18 3.96 14.95
C VAL A 50 4.03 2.96 14.72
N GLY A 51 3.97 1.91 15.54
CA GLY A 51 2.89 0.93 15.50
C GLY A 51 1.51 1.55 15.76
N TRP A 52 1.40 2.46 16.74
CA TRP A 52 0.16 3.19 17.01
C TRP A 52 -0.27 4.10 15.85
N TYR A 53 0.66 4.81 15.21
CA TYR A 53 0.33 5.63 14.05
C TYR A 53 -0.16 4.79 12.87
N ALA A 54 0.53 3.68 12.58
CA ALA A 54 0.09 2.74 11.55
C ALA A 54 -1.31 2.17 11.88
N PHE A 55 -1.55 1.79 13.14
CA PHE A 55 -2.85 1.32 13.61
C PHE A 55 -3.96 2.34 13.36
N VAL A 56 -3.77 3.59 13.76
CA VAL A 56 -4.76 4.66 13.56
C VAL A 56 -5.04 4.87 12.07
N VAL A 57 -4.00 4.87 11.24
CA VAL A 57 -4.14 5.00 9.78
C VAL A 57 -4.96 3.85 9.20
N PHE A 58 -4.62 2.60 9.52
CA PHE A 58 -5.34 1.43 9.00
C PHE A 58 -6.78 1.34 9.52
N ALA A 59 -7.00 1.68 10.79
CA ALA A 59 -8.35 1.72 11.38
C ALA A 59 -9.24 2.73 10.64
N ALA A 60 -8.74 3.95 10.40
CA ALA A 60 -9.46 4.96 9.64
C ALA A 60 -9.66 4.55 8.17
N ALA A 61 -8.63 4.00 7.54
CA ALA A 61 -8.65 3.57 6.13
C ALA A 61 -9.65 2.43 5.86
N SER A 62 -9.95 1.59 6.86
CA SER A 62 -10.94 0.50 6.74
C SER A 62 -12.32 0.96 6.26
N VAL A 63 -12.71 2.20 6.57
CA VAL A 63 -13.95 2.82 6.11
C VAL A 63 -14.00 2.91 4.57
N GLY A 64 -12.85 3.04 3.91
CA GLY A 64 -12.75 3.06 2.45
C GLY A 64 -13.34 1.81 1.79
N GLN A 65 -13.20 0.64 2.43
CA GLN A 65 -13.79 -0.60 1.92
C GLN A 65 -15.33 -0.57 1.94
N LEU A 66 -15.92 0.00 3.00
CA LEU A 66 -17.38 0.14 3.11
C LEU A 66 -17.92 1.13 2.08
N VAL A 67 -17.25 2.28 1.94
CA VAL A 67 -17.62 3.32 0.98
C VAL A 67 -17.54 2.80 -0.45
N VAL A 68 -16.41 2.20 -0.84
CA VAL A 68 -16.24 1.72 -2.21
C VAL A 68 -17.09 0.49 -2.49
N GLY A 69 -17.26 -0.43 -1.54
CA GLY A 69 -18.18 -1.56 -1.68
C GLY A 69 -19.59 -1.09 -2.03
N PHE A 70 -20.10 -0.12 -1.27
CA PHE A 70 -21.40 0.51 -1.55
C PHE A 70 -21.46 1.21 -2.92
N LEU A 71 -20.40 1.90 -3.33
CA LEU A 71 -20.36 2.59 -4.63
C LEU A 71 -20.35 1.60 -5.80
N VAL A 72 -19.60 0.51 -5.69
CA VAL A 72 -19.53 -0.53 -6.74
C VAL A 72 -20.86 -1.26 -6.91
N ASP A 73 -21.65 -1.37 -5.84
CA ASP A 73 -22.99 -1.97 -5.91
C ASP A 73 -24.00 -1.08 -6.66
N ARG A 74 -23.80 0.24 -6.65
CA ARG A 74 -24.75 1.20 -7.22
C ARG A 74 -24.34 1.77 -8.56
N TRP A 75 -23.04 1.90 -8.82
CA TRP A 75 -22.48 2.52 -10.00
C TRP A 75 -21.69 1.53 -10.85
N SER A 76 -21.35 1.93 -12.07
CA SER A 76 -20.56 1.06 -12.94
C SER A 76 -19.15 0.89 -12.38
N LEU A 77 -18.71 -0.37 -12.27
CA LEU A 77 -17.39 -0.75 -11.76
C LEU A 77 -16.24 -0.01 -12.46
N LYS A 78 -16.38 0.26 -13.77
CA LYS A 78 -15.41 1.02 -14.56
C LYS A 78 -15.19 2.42 -14.01
N TRP A 79 -16.26 3.14 -13.69
CA TRP A 79 -16.16 4.52 -13.21
C TRP A 79 -15.65 4.59 -11.78
N VAL A 80 -16.08 3.67 -10.92
CA VAL A 80 -15.57 3.60 -9.54
C VAL A 80 -14.08 3.27 -9.53
N PHE A 81 -13.63 2.34 -10.37
CA PHE A 81 -12.21 2.03 -10.55
C PHE A 81 -11.40 3.23 -11.05
N LEU A 82 -11.89 3.94 -12.08
CA LEU A 82 -11.19 5.12 -12.59
C LEU A 82 -11.10 6.25 -11.55
N ALA A 83 -12.14 6.46 -10.75
CA ALA A 83 -12.12 7.43 -9.66
C ALA A 83 -11.08 7.07 -8.59
N VAL A 84 -11.08 5.82 -8.12
CA VAL A 84 -10.09 5.34 -7.14
C VAL A 84 -8.68 5.45 -7.70
N ALA A 85 -8.44 5.01 -8.94
CA ALA A 85 -7.13 5.12 -9.60
C ALA A 85 -6.68 6.59 -9.78
N ALA A 86 -7.60 7.50 -10.11
CA ALA A 86 -7.31 8.92 -10.21
C ALA A 86 -6.93 9.53 -8.86
N PHE A 87 -7.64 9.17 -7.78
CA PHE A 87 -7.27 9.59 -6.44
C PHE A 87 -5.90 9.03 -6.04
N GLN A 88 -5.61 7.75 -6.32
CA GLN A 88 -4.27 7.19 -6.08
C GLN A 88 -3.19 7.99 -6.83
N GLY A 89 -3.42 8.28 -8.12
CA GLY A 89 -2.51 9.09 -8.94
C GLY A 89 -2.29 10.50 -8.40
N ALA A 90 -3.33 11.14 -7.86
CA ALA A 90 -3.22 12.48 -7.26
C ALA A 90 -2.28 12.50 -6.05
N PHE A 91 -2.22 11.41 -5.28
CA PHE A 91 -1.26 11.21 -4.18
C PHE A 91 0.19 10.98 -4.63
N PHE A 92 0.51 11.04 -5.92
CA PHE A 92 1.89 11.02 -6.42
C PHE A 92 2.38 12.37 -6.96
N LEU A 93 1.50 13.37 -7.03
CA LEU A 93 1.79 14.67 -7.66
C LEU A 93 2.15 15.79 -6.66
N GLY A 94 2.22 15.51 -5.37
CA GLY A 94 2.47 16.54 -4.36
C GLY A 94 3.84 16.40 -3.73
N ASP A 95 4.69 17.37 -4.03
CA ASP A 95 6.09 17.41 -3.57
C ASP A 95 6.24 17.82 -2.10
N ASP A 96 5.17 18.32 -1.45
CA ASP A 96 5.25 19.12 -0.22
C ASP A 96 4.40 18.59 0.97
N TRP A 97 3.91 17.35 0.93
CA TRP A 97 2.98 16.81 1.93
C TRP A 97 3.59 16.47 3.31
N LEU A 98 4.88 16.76 3.52
CA LEU A 98 5.69 16.18 4.60
C LEU A 98 5.75 16.97 5.92
N LYS A 99 4.80 17.88 6.16
CA LYS A 99 4.66 18.47 7.50
C LYS A 99 4.01 17.44 8.44
N TRP A 100 4.50 17.31 9.67
CA TRP A 100 4.13 16.25 10.63
C TRP A 100 2.62 15.94 10.75
N PHE A 101 1.77 16.95 10.97
CA PHE A 101 0.30 16.77 11.03
C PHE A 101 -0.34 16.50 9.66
N LEU A 102 0.25 17.05 8.61
CA LEU A 102 -0.22 16.86 7.24
C LEU A 102 0.12 15.45 6.76
N ALA A 103 1.27 14.91 7.15
CA ALA A 103 1.77 13.60 6.76
C ALA A 103 0.87 12.47 7.26
N LEU A 104 0.45 12.50 8.54
CA LEU A 104 -0.47 11.48 9.06
C LEU A 104 -1.85 11.56 8.37
N SER A 105 -2.34 12.77 8.11
CA SER A 105 -3.62 12.99 7.41
C SER A 105 -3.55 12.50 5.95
N VAL A 106 -2.42 12.75 5.28
CA VAL A 106 -2.15 12.27 3.92
C VAL A 106 -2.00 10.76 3.90
N ALA A 107 -1.35 10.15 4.89
CA ALA A 107 -1.27 8.70 5.05
C ALA A 107 -2.65 8.06 5.23
N VAL A 108 -3.53 8.65 6.06
CA VAL A 108 -4.93 8.22 6.19
C VAL A 108 -5.65 8.33 4.84
N ALA A 109 -5.55 9.48 4.18
CA ALA A 109 -6.28 9.71 2.93
C ALA A 109 -5.79 8.79 1.80
N PHE A 110 -4.48 8.58 1.69
CA PHE A 110 -3.90 7.62 0.75
C PHE A 110 -4.37 6.19 1.06
N MET A 111 -4.26 5.76 2.32
CA MET A 111 -4.66 4.42 2.73
C MET A 111 -6.16 4.18 2.57
N LEU A 112 -7.01 5.19 2.75
CA LEU A 112 -8.44 5.10 2.49
C LEU A 112 -8.70 4.71 1.03
N VAL A 113 -7.98 5.31 0.09
CA VAL A 113 -8.11 4.99 -1.35
C VAL A 113 -7.53 3.62 -1.67
N VAL A 114 -6.39 3.25 -1.06
CA VAL A 114 -5.77 1.92 -1.20
C VAL A 114 -6.72 0.82 -0.69
N PHE A 115 -7.29 0.99 0.50
CA PHE A 115 -8.25 0.06 1.09
C PHE A 115 -9.54 0.00 0.27
N GLY A 116 -9.98 1.14 -0.27
CA GLY A 116 -11.11 1.22 -1.19
C GLY A 116 -10.92 0.39 -2.47
N GLN A 117 -9.70 0.06 -2.86
CA GLN A 117 -9.45 -0.80 -4.01
C GLN A 117 -9.80 -2.27 -3.75
N ILE A 118 -9.82 -2.72 -2.48
CA ILE A 118 -10.08 -4.12 -2.12
C ILE A 118 -11.45 -4.61 -2.65
N PRO A 119 -12.59 -3.95 -2.35
CA PRO A 119 -13.89 -4.36 -2.88
C PRO A 119 -13.96 -4.37 -4.41
N ILE A 120 -13.25 -3.46 -5.09
CA ILE A 120 -13.21 -3.42 -6.55
C ILE A 120 -12.57 -4.69 -7.11
N ASN A 121 -11.42 -5.09 -6.57
CA ASN A 121 -10.74 -6.30 -6.99
C ASN A 121 -11.58 -7.55 -6.69
N ASP A 122 -12.28 -7.59 -5.55
CA ASP A 122 -13.18 -8.69 -5.20
C ASP A 122 -14.36 -8.83 -6.17
N VAL A 123 -14.98 -7.71 -6.54
CA VAL A 123 -16.08 -7.69 -7.50
C VAL A 123 -15.59 -8.06 -8.91
N LEU A 124 -14.44 -7.54 -9.34
CA LEU A 124 -13.84 -7.91 -10.62
C LEU A 124 -13.58 -9.42 -10.70
N LEU A 125 -12.90 -9.98 -9.69
CA LEU A 125 -12.61 -11.40 -9.62
C LEU A 125 -13.90 -12.23 -9.60
N GLY A 126 -14.91 -11.77 -8.87
CA GLY A 126 -16.22 -12.39 -8.84
C GLY A 126 -16.96 -12.39 -10.18
N ARG A 127 -16.77 -11.37 -11.03
CA ARG A 127 -17.39 -11.28 -12.36
C ARG A 127 -16.74 -12.19 -13.39
N VAL A 128 -15.42 -12.41 -13.28
CA VAL A 128 -14.68 -13.27 -14.21
C VAL A 128 -14.68 -14.75 -13.81
N THR A 129 -15.08 -15.05 -12.56
CA THR A 129 -15.08 -16.42 -12.03
C THR A 129 -16.46 -17.05 -12.10
N ARG A 130 -16.54 -18.31 -12.57
CA ARG A 130 -17.78 -19.11 -12.54
C ARG A 130 -18.22 -19.37 -11.10
N SER A 131 -19.53 -19.38 -10.84
CA SER A 131 -20.11 -19.54 -9.49
C SER A 131 -19.56 -20.74 -8.72
N GLU A 132 -19.44 -21.89 -9.40
CA GLU A 132 -18.93 -23.16 -8.85
C GLU A 132 -17.48 -23.09 -8.34
N TRP A 133 -16.66 -22.24 -8.97
CA TRP A 133 -15.22 -22.11 -8.66
C TRP A 133 -14.92 -20.88 -7.81
N ARG A 134 -15.90 -20.02 -7.56
CA ARG A 134 -15.71 -18.71 -6.91
C ARG A 134 -14.97 -18.82 -5.58
N SER A 135 -15.44 -19.69 -4.68
CA SER A 135 -14.81 -19.91 -3.38
C SER A 135 -13.36 -20.40 -3.50
N ARG A 136 -13.09 -21.32 -4.43
CA ARG A 136 -11.74 -21.87 -4.67
C ARG A 136 -10.78 -20.81 -5.21
N VAL A 137 -11.25 -19.95 -6.11
CA VAL A 137 -10.44 -18.86 -6.68
C VAL A 137 -10.11 -17.81 -5.62
N PHE A 138 -11.07 -17.43 -4.78
CA PHE A 138 -10.79 -16.56 -3.63
C PHE A 138 -9.80 -17.20 -2.66
N ALA A 139 -9.99 -18.47 -2.30
CA ALA A 139 -9.06 -19.19 -1.43
C ALA A 139 -7.64 -19.24 -2.01
N ALA A 140 -7.50 -19.53 -3.31
CA ALA A 140 -6.21 -19.54 -3.99
C ALA A 140 -5.55 -18.15 -3.98
N ARG A 141 -6.31 -17.09 -4.28
CA ARG A 141 -5.82 -15.70 -4.21
C ARG A 141 -5.32 -15.35 -2.81
N TYR A 142 -6.13 -15.58 -1.79
CA TYR A 142 -5.74 -15.29 -0.41
C TYR A 142 -4.55 -16.13 0.05
N LEU A 143 -4.48 -17.41 -0.35
CA LEU A 143 -3.33 -18.26 -0.05
C LEU A 143 -2.05 -17.69 -0.67
N ILE A 144 -2.07 -17.32 -1.95
CA ILE A 144 -0.91 -16.71 -2.63
C ILE A 144 -0.51 -15.41 -1.94
N THR A 145 -1.45 -14.50 -1.69
CA THR A 145 -1.17 -13.22 -1.02
C THR A 145 -0.59 -13.43 0.37
N PHE A 146 -1.14 -14.38 1.14
CA PHE A 146 -0.64 -14.70 2.47
C PHE A 146 0.76 -15.33 2.42
N SER A 147 1.02 -16.26 1.50
CA SER A 147 2.34 -16.86 1.31
C SER A 147 3.39 -15.81 0.95
N VAL A 148 3.10 -14.93 -0.02
CA VAL A 148 3.99 -13.83 -0.39
C VAL A 148 4.25 -12.90 0.80
N SER A 149 3.21 -12.55 1.54
CA SER A 149 3.32 -11.72 2.75
C SER A 149 4.16 -12.39 3.85
N ALA A 150 3.96 -13.70 4.07
CA ALA A 150 4.72 -14.47 5.05
C ALA A 150 6.21 -14.57 4.69
N THR A 151 6.55 -14.56 3.39
CA THR A 151 7.95 -14.54 2.94
C THR A 151 8.64 -13.18 3.12
N ALA A 152 7.91 -12.09 3.32
CA ALA A 152 8.50 -10.75 3.42
C ALA A 152 9.46 -10.63 4.61
N VAL A 153 9.07 -11.06 5.81
CA VAL A 153 9.91 -10.96 7.02
C VAL A 153 11.19 -11.81 6.92
N PRO A 154 11.14 -13.11 6.56
CA PRO A 154 12.34 -13.91 6.33
C PRO A 154 13.25 -13.34 5.24
N MET A 155 12.66 -12.82 4.14
CA MET A 155 13.44 -12.27 3.03
C MET A 155 14.17 -10.98 3.44
N ILE A 156 13.50 -10.09 4.20
CA ILE A 156 14.13 -8.91 4.80
C ILE A 156 15.26 -9.32 5.76
N ALA A 157 15.02 -10.30 6.62
CA ALA A 157 16.02 -10.79 7.56
C ALA A 157 17.24 -11.41 6.87
N TRP A 158 17.04 -12.16 5.78
CA TRP A 158 18.12 -12.77 4.99
C TRP A 158 18.97 -11.73 4.25
N VAL A 159 18.33 -10.74 3.63
CA VAL A 159 19.03 -9.60 2.99
C VAL A 159 19.84 -8.83 4.04
N HIS A 160 19.24 -8.56 5.20
CA HIS A 160 19.91 -7.89 6.31
C HIS A 160 21.14 -8.68 6.82
N ALA A 161 21.02 -10.00 6.98
CA ALA A 161 22.08 -10.85 7.50
C ALA A 161 23.31 -10.94 6.58
N GLY A 162 23.13 -10.88 5.26
CA GLY A 162 24.25 -10.99 4.32
C GLY A 162 24.91 -9.65 3.93
N TRP A 163 24.15 -8.55 3.95
CA TRP A 163 24.54 -7.32 3.24
C TRP A 163 24.34 -6.03 4.06
N GLY A 164 23.78 -6.13 5.29
CA GLY A 164 23.48 -4.99 6.15
C GLY A 164 22.32 -4.11 5.66
N PHE A 165 21.86 -3.16 6.50
CA PHE A 165 20.80 -2.22 6.13
C PHE A 165 21.20 -1.24 5.01
N ASP A 166 22.52 -1.05 4.83
CA ASP A 166 23.06 -0.03 3.92
C ASP A 166 22.72 -0.30 2.45
N LEU A 167 22.67 -1.56 1.98
CA LEU A 167 22.48 -1.82 0.56
C LEU A 167 21.03 -1.70 0.08
N CYS A 168 20.04 -1.93 0.96
CA CYS A 168 18.62 -1.73 0.64
C CYS A 168 18.34 -0.27 0.24
N PHE A 169 19.18 0.67 0.71
CA PHE A 169 19.19 2.07 0.31
C PHE A 169 20.29 2.44 -0.70
N ARG A 170 21.38 1.66 -0.81
CA ARG A 170 22.55 1.94 -1.68
C ARG A 170 22.43 1.42 -3.12
N CYS A 171 21.50 0.50 -3.43
CA CYS A 171 21.23 0.06 -4.82
C CYS A 171 20.40 1.06 -5.63
N TRP A 172 19.73 1.99 -4.97
CA TRP A 172 18.84 2.94 -5.63
C TRP A 172 19.58 4.03 -6.43
N PRO A 173 20.72 4.59 -5.99
CA PRO A 173 21.39 5.67 -6.74
C PRO A 173 22.19 5.22 -7.98
N SER A 174 22.42 3.93 -8.20
CA SER A 174 23.29 3.46 -9.30
C SER A 174 22.56 3.10 -10.60
N LEU A 175 21.24 3.32 -10.68
CA LEU A 175 20.40 2.98 -11.84
C LEU A 175 19.73 4.20 -12.51
N LEU A 176 20.08 5.41 -12.11
CA LEU A 176 19.75 6.63 -12.85
C LEU A 176 21.07 7.25 -13.37
N PRO A 177 21.20 7.52 -14.68
CA PRO A 177 22.28 8.34 -15.21
C PRO A 177 22.20 9.78 -14.72
#